data_AF-A0A8C6TPX0-F1
#
_entry.id   AF-A0A8C6TPX0-F1
#
_cell.length_a   1.000
_cell.length_b   1.000
_cell.length_c   1.000
_cell.angle_alpha   90.00
_cell.angle_beta   90.00
_cell.angle_gamma   90.00
#
_symmetry.space_group_name_H-M   'P 1'
#
loop_
_entity.id
_entity.type
_entity.pdbx_description
1 polymer ?
#
loop_
_entity_poly.entity_id
_entity_poly.type
_entity_poly.pdbx_seq_one_letter_code
_entity_poly.pdbx_strand_id
1 'polypeptide(L)'
;MQSGTICDTALTDASLAQTSAHASSPSWISLLSQPAQSTDTVALMHEMLAKQDVLLQQQGQIFTLLSASQLQAPECSLDYKDLPIRDHQGLTGMEVRLQDQDYRTKLINHLSLIGGTDVRDTVFRIMKRVVSHSLATKTNWRGINGKSPFASLQLKDVIIAAVWKNPITPTASACEVEKYMKRWLQMAMDREGGRRRRAKPQD
;
A
#
# COMPACT_ATOMS: atom_id res chain seq x y z
N MET A 1 -45.89 2.89 -30.90
CA MET A 1 -46.60 3.50 -29.76
C MET A 1 -45.53 4.07 -28.84
N GLN A 2 -45.35 5.36 -28.57
CA GLN A 2 -45.97 6.61 -29.02
C GLN A 2 -44.86 7.67 -29.09
N SER A 3 -45.02 8.61 -30.02
CA SER A 3 -44.20 9.78 -30.28
C SER A 3 -44.30 10.83 -29.16
N GLY A 4 -43.20 11.57 -28.93
CA GLY A 4 -43.21 12.87 -28.24
C GLY A 4 -43.00 13.98 -29.27
N THR A 5 -44.05 14.79 -29.45
CA THR A 5 -44.22 15.83 -30.46
C THR A 5 -43.56 17.16 -30.05
N ILE A 6 -42.97 17.82 -31.04
CA ILE A 6 -42.48 19.21 -31.04
C ILE A 6 -43.67 20.17 -31.02
N CYS A 7 -43.63 21.22 -30.19
CA CYS A 7 -44.52 22.37 -30.32
C CYS A 7 -43.70 23.67 -30.29
N ASP A 8 -43.59 24.28 -31.47
CA ASP A 8 -43.28 25.69 -31.67
C ASP A 8 -44.24 26.57 -30.86
N THR A 9 -43.76 27.71 -30.37
CA THR A 9 -44.64 28.85 -30.10
C THR A 9 -43.96 30.13 -30.57
N ALA A 10 -44.74 30.87 -31.34
CA ALA A 10 -44.33 31.92 -32.24
C ALA A 10 -43.90 33.21 -31.55
N LEU A 11 -43.11 33.95 -32.33
CA LEU A 11 -42.77 35.36 -32.24
C LEU A 11 -43.98 36.26 -31.94
N THR A 12 -43.78 37.21 -31.01
CA THR A 12 -44.49 38.49 -30.99
C THR A 12 -43.52 39.62 -30.64
N ASP A 13 -43.95 40.80 -31.04
CA ASP A 13 -43.23 41.95 -31.57
C ASP A 13 -42.36 42.79 -30.62
N ALA A 14 -41.58 43.64 -31.27
CA ALA A 14 -40.57 44.56 -30.78
C ALA A 14 -41.06 45.61 -29.76
N SER A 15 -40.17 45.94 -28.83
CA SER A 15 -40.13 47.27 -28.20
C SER A 15 -38.68 47.76 -28.20
N LEU A 16 -38.44 48.82 -28.98
CA LEU A 16 -37.20 49.59 -28.94
C LEU A 16 -37.06 50.23 -27.56
N ALA A 17 -36.09 49.77 -26.77
CA ALA A 17 -35.47 50.59 -25.75
C ALA A 17 -34.05 50.95 -26.20
N GLN A 18 -33.88 52.19 -26.66
CA GLN A 18 -32.58 52.80 -26.84
C GLN A 18 -31.89 52.86 -25.47
N THR A 19 -30.90 52.00 -25.26
CA THR A 19 -29.91 52.19 -24.21
C THR A 19 -28.61 52.64 -24.87
N SER A 20 -28.35 53.95 -24.75
CA SER A 20 -27.04 54.54 -24.95
C SER A 20 -26.05 53.88 -23.99
N ALA A 21 -25.34 52.86 -24.47
CA ALA A 21 -24.18 52.32 -23.80
C ALA A 21 -22.96 53.10 -24.28
N HIS A 22 -22.57 54.11 -23.51
CA HIS A 22 -21.22 54.68 -23.59
C HIS A 22 -20.22 53.53 -23.45
N ALA A 23 -19.55 53.17 -24.55
CA ALA A 23 -18.44 52.24 -24.57
C ALA A 23 -17.24 52.90 -23.89
N SER A 24 -17.24 52.93 -22.56
CA SER A 24 -16.05 53.25 -21.78
C SER A 24 -15.10 52.08 -21.92
N SER A 25 -14.11 52.25 -22.81
CA SER A 25 -12.94 51.38 -22.92
C SER A 25 -12.39 51.10 -21.51
N PRO A 26 -12.14 49.83 -21.13
CA PRO A 26 -11.63 49.49 -19.82
C PRO A 26 -10.37 50.30 -19.50
N SER A 27 -10.30 50.93 -18.32
CA SER A 27 -9.21 51.84 -17.92
C SER A 27 -7.81 51.21 -17.98
N TRP A 28 -7.72 49.88 -18.06
CA TRP A 28 -6.47 49.16 -18.27
C TRP A 28 -5.85 49.37 -19.66
N ILE A 29 -6.65 49.68 -20.69
CA ILE A 29 -6.15 49.95 -22.04
C ILE A 29 -5.36 51.28 -22.09
N SER A 30 -5.79 52.29 -21.32
CA SER A 30 -5.08 53.57 -21.21
C SER A 30 -3.83 53.48 -20.31
N LEU A 31 -3.75 52.50 -19.41
CA LEU A 31 -2.56 52.23 -18.61
C LEU A 31 -1.42 51.62 -19.44
N LEU A 32 -1.73 50.91 -20.52
CA LEU A 32 -0.74 50.29 -21.42
C LEU A 32 -0.09 51.27 -22.41
N SER A 33 -0.56 52.52 -22.47
CA SER A 33 -0.07 53.53 -23.42
C SER A 33 0.79 54.63 -22.79
N GLN A 34 1.23 54.47 -21.52
CA GLN A 34 2.12 55.44 -20.87
C GLN A 34 3.59 55.06 -21.09
N PRO A 35 4.42 55.93 -21.68
CA PRO A 35 5.85 55.66 -21.85
C PRO A 35 6.59 55.98 -20.54
N ALA A 36 6.64 55.01 -19.63
CA ALA A 36 7.53 55.05 -18.48
C ALA A 36 8.22 53.68 -18.30
N GLN A 37 9.55 53.67 -18.42
CA GLN A 37 10.47 52.57 -18.10
C GLN A 37 10.27 51.26 -18.91
N SER A 38 10.60 51.28 -20.20
CA SER A 38 10.60 50.07 -21.05
C SER A 38 11.56 48.97 -20.59
N THR A 39 12.50 49.28 -19.68
CA THR A 39 13.43 48.30 -19.09
C THR A 39 12.81 47.49 -17.96
N ASP A 40 11.91 48.08 -17.15
CA ASP A 40 11.30 47.40 -16.00
C ASP A 40 10.27 46.36 -16.42
N THR A 41 9.50 46.65 -17.48
CA THR A 41 8.51 45.70 -18.01
C THR A 41 9.18 44.49 -18.66
N VAL A 42 10.29 44.69 -19.35
CA VAL A 42 11.11 43.61 -19.92
C VAL A 42 11.77 42.78 -18.82
N ALA A 43 12.30 43.41 -17.78
CA ALA A 43 12.87 42.71 -16.61
C ALA A 43 11.81 41.84 -15.90
N LEU A 44 10.61 42.37 -15.68
CA LEU A 44 9.47 41.61 -15.13
C LEU A 44 9.08 40.41 -16.01
N MET A 45 9.11 40.58 -17.34
CA MET A 45 8.80 39.51 -18.28
C MET A 45 9.84 38.40 -18.23
N HIS A 46 11.12 38.75 -18.18
CA HIS A 46 12.20 37.78 -17.98
C HIS A 46 12.10 37.05 -16.64
N GLU A 47 11.73 37.75 -15.56
CA GLU A 47 11.52 37.13 -14.25
C GLU A 47 10.32 36.17 -14.26
N MET A 48 9.22 36.54 -14.92
CA MET A 48 8.06 35.66 -15.08
C MET A 48 8.39 34.40 -15.90
N LEU A 49 9.16 34.54 -16.99
CA LEU A 49 9.62 33.40 -17.79
C LEU A 49 10.52 32.48 -16.97
N ALA A 50 11.48 33.03 -16.23
CA ALA A 50 12.34 32.24 -15.34
C ALA A 50 11.54 31.50 -14.26
N LYS A 51 10.51 32.14 -13.70
CA LYS A 51 9.60 31.50 -12.73
C LYS A 51 8.76 30.39 -13.38
N GLN A 52 8.35 30.52 -14.63
CA GLN A 52 7.65 29.46 -15.36
C GLN A 52 8.55 28.25 -15.60
N ASP A 53 9.81 28.46 -15.99
CA ASP A 53 10.78 27.37 -16.17
C ASP A 53 11.00 26.59 -14.87
N VAL A 54 11.15 27.29 -13.74
CA VAL A 54 11.28 26.67 -12.41
C VAL A 54 10.01 25.90 -12.04
N LEU A 55 8.82 26.43 -12.32
CA LEU A 55 7.56 25.75 -12.03
C LEU A 55 7.41 24.45 -12.84
N LEU A 56 7.76 24.48 -14.12
CA LEU A 56 7.74 23.30 -14.99
C LEU A 56 8.73 22.25 -14.50
N GLN A 57 9.92 22.67 -14.07
CA GLN A 57 10.91 21.78 -13.46
C GLN A 57 10.36 21.12 -12.17
N GLN A 58 9.71 21.89 -11.29
CA GLN A 58 9.09 21.36 -10.07
C GLN A 58 7.97 20.36 -10.39
N GLN A 59 7.13 20.64 -11.38
CA GLN A 59 6.08 19.71 -11.81
C GLN A 59 6.67 18.39 -12.33
N GLY A 60 7.77 18.44 -13.10
CA GLY A 60 8.48 17.24 -13.55
C GLY A 60 9.03 16.40 -12.40
N GLN A 61 9.56 17.05 -11.36
CA GLN A 61 10.02 16.37 -10.15
C GLN A 61 8.86 15.72 -9.38
N ILE A 62 7.75 16.44 -9.19
CA ILE A 62 6.54 15.91 -8.54
C ILE A 62 6.01 14.70 -9.32
N PHE A 63 5.92 14.79 -10.64
CA PHE A 63 5.48 13.68 -11.49
C PHE A 63 6.38 12.45 -11.36
N THR A 64 7.70 12.66 -11.31
CA THR A 64 8.67 11.57 -11.13
C THR A 64 8.52 10.90 -9.76
N LEU A 65 8.36 11.68 -8.69
CA LEU A 65 8.14 11.17 -7.34
C LEU A 65 6.80 10.42 -7.21
N LEU A 66 5.74 10.95 -7.80
CA LEU A 66 4.42 10.30 -7.83
C LEU A 66 4.44 9.01 -8.66
N SER A 67 5.08 9.03 -9.83
CA SER A 67 5.22 7.84 -10.69
C SER A 67 6.05 6.74 -10.03
N ALA A 68 7.14 7.10 -9.35
CA ALA A 68 7.93 6.16 -8.55
C ALA A 68 7.12 5.53 -7.41
N SER A 69 6.15 6.27 -6.85
CA SER A 69 5.25 5.79 -5.81
C SER A 69 4.12 4.91 -6.36
N GLN A 70 3.60 5.24 -7.55
CA GLN A 70 2.43 4.59 -8.15
C GLN A 70 2.78 3.29 -8.90
N LEU A 71 4.03 3.09 -9.31
CA LEU A 71 4.52 1.82 -9.86
C LEU A 71 4.77 0.72 -8.80
N GLN A 72 4.36 0.94 -7.55
CA GLN A 72 4.44 -0.05 -6.46
C GLN A 72 3.08 -0.43 -5.87
N ALA A 73 2.01 -0.43 -6.65
CA ALA A 73 0.96 -1.41 -6.40
C ALA A 73 1.40 -2.71 -7.09
N PRO A 74 2.02 -3.68 -6.38
CA PRO A 74 2.24 -4.97 -7.00
C PRO A 74 0.87 -5.53 -7.34
N GLU A 75 0.55 -5.63 -8.63
CA GLU A 75 -0.37 -6.64 -9.17
C GLU A 75 0.19 -7.99 -8.73
N CYS A 76 -0.09 -8.35 -7.49
CA CYS A 76 0.63 -9.37 -6.76
C CYS A 76 -0.01 -10.72 -7.07
N SER A 77 0.15 -11.20 -8.31
CA SER A 77 -0.17 -12.58 -8.66
C SER A 77 0.90 -13.53 -8.10
N LEU A 78 1.16 -13.47 -6.80
CA LEU A 78 1.80 -14.60 -6.14
C LEU A 78 0.76 -15.71 -6.03
N ASP A 79 1.15 -16.94 -6.36
CA ASP A 79 0.30 -18.09 -6.14
C ASP A 79 0.30 -18.45 -4.64
N TYR A 80 -0.45 -17.69 -3.84
CA TYR A 80 -0.60 -17.91 -2.39
C TYR A 80 -1.35 -19.19 -2.03
N LYS A 81 -1.74 -20.00 -3.02
CA LYS A 81 -2.40 -21.31 -2.84
C LYS A 81 -1.56 -22.27 -2.01
N ASP A 82 -0.25 -22.06 -1.97
CA ASP A 82 0.67 -22.90 -1.21
C ASP A 82 0.73 -22.58 0.28
N LEU A 83 0.00 -21.53 0.73
CA LEU A 83 -0.15 -21.20 2.13
C LEU A 83 -1.52 -21.67 2.66
N PRO A 84 -1.59 -22.32 3.83
CA PRO A 84 -0.49 -22.58 4.77
C PRO A 84 0.34 -23.83 4.40
N ILE A 85 1.64 -23.78 4.69
CA ILE A 85 2.58 -24.90 4.45
C ILE A 85 2.20 -26.09 5.33
N ARG A 86 2.00 -27.26 4.70
CA ARG A 86 1.38 -28.45 5.33
C ARG A 86 2.37 -29.43 5.95
N ASP A 87 3.56 -29.54 5.36
CA ASP A 87 4.55 -30.56 5.70
C ASP A 87 5.98 -30.07 5.45
N HIS A 88 6.94 -30.96 5.71
CA HIS A 88 8.36 -30.67 5.57
C HIS A 88 8.77 -30.45 4.10
N GLN A 89 8.16 -31.16 3.15
CA GLN A 89 8.46 -30.98 1.73
C GLN A 89 8.04 -29.59 1.25
N GLY A 90 6.83 -29.15 1.60
CA GLY A 90 6.36 -27.80 1.31
C GLY A 90 7.21 -26.73 1.99
N LEU A 91 7.74 -27.00 3.19
CA LEU A 91 8.63 -26.09 3.89
C LEU A 91 9.96 -25.92 3.14
N THR A 92 10.57 -27.03 2.72
CA THR A 92 11.80 -27.01 1.89
C THR A 92 11.55 -26.30 0.56
N GLY A 93 10.42 -26.59 -0.11
CA GLY A 93 10.05 -25.89 -1.35
C GLY A 93 9.83 -24.39 -1.15
N MET A 94 9.28 -23.97 -0.02
CA MET A 94 9.18 -22.55 0.33
C MET A 94 10.57 -21.92 0.52
N GLU A 95 11.48 -22.58 1.25
CA GLU A 95 12.84 -22.07 1.47
C GLU A 95 13.63 -21.89 0.17
N VAL A 96 13.45 -22.78 -0.81
CA VAL A 96 14.02 -22.63 -2.16
C VAL A 96 13.43 -21.41 -2.87
N ARG A 97 12.10 -21.22 -2.82
CA ARG A 97 11.46 -20.04 -3.44
C ARG A 97 11.85 -18.72 -2.79
N LEU A 98 12.14 -18.74 -1.48
CA LEU A 98 12.58 -17.56 -0.74
C LEU A 98 13.99 -17.06 -1.13
N GLN A 99 14.76 -17.86 -1.88
CA GLN A 99 16.02 -17.43 -2.48
C GLN A 99 15.80 -16.39 -3.60
N ASP A 100 14.62 -16.40 -4.23
CA ASP A 100 14.23 -15.37 -5.19
C ASP A 100 13.80 -14.10 -4.43
N GLN A 101 14.54 -13.01 -4.67
CA GLN A 101 14.34 -11.74 -4.01
C GLN A 101 13.00 -11.07 -4.35
N ASP A 102 12.50 -11.25 -5.58
CA ASP A 102 11.20 -10.73 -6.00
C ASP A 102 10.07 -11.49 -5.29
N TYR A 103 10.14 -12.82 -5.28
CA TYR A 103 9.20 -13.66 -4.53
C TYR A 103 9.21 -13.32 -3.03
N ARG A 104 10.40 -13.19 -2.44
CA ARG A 104 10.58 -12.80 -1.04
C ARG A 104 9.91 -11.46 -0.74
N THR A 105 10.15 -10.45 -1.58
CA THR A 105 9.59 -9.10 -1.39
C THR A 105 8.07 -9.11 -1.51
N LYS A 106 7.53 -9.80 -2.52
CA LYS A 106 6.08 -9.95 -2.70
C LYS A 106 5.43 -10.67 -1.52
N LEU A 107 6.07 -11.71 -0.97
CA LEU A 107 5.55 -12.41 0.20
C LEU A 107 5.56 -11.53 1.46
N ILE A 108 6.63 -10.77 1.69
CA ILE A 108 6.69 -9.78 2.78
C ILE A 108 5.54 -8.78 2.64
N ASN A 109 5.32 -8.23 1.44
CA ASN A 109 4.25 -7.28 1.18
C ASN A 109 2.88 -7.90 1.50
N HIS A 110 2.61 -9.10 1.01
CA HIS A 110 1.34 -9.77 1.27
C HIS A 110 1.12 -10.08 2.76
N LEU A 111 2.13 -10.59 3.45
CA LEU A 111 2.02 -10.88 4.88
C LEU A 111 1.91 -9.61 5.73
N SER A 112 2.47 -8.48 5.27
CA SER A 112 2.35 -7.19 5.97
C SER A 112 0.93 -6.63 5.97
N LEU A 113 0.09 -7.05 5.01
CA LEU A 113 -1.34 -6.72 5.00
C LEU A 113 -2.13 -7.44 6.11
N ILE A 114 -1.54 -8.48 6.71
CA ILE A 114 -2.14 -9.18 7.84
C ILE A 114 -1.96 -8.31 9.08
N GLY A 115 -3.01 -7.58 9.41
CA GLY A 115 -3.09 -6.75 10.62
C GLY A 115 -3.12 -7.55 11.93
N GLY A 116 -3.31 -6.82 13.02
CA GLY A 116 -3.53 -7.33 14.38
C GLY A 116 -3.88 -6.16 15.30
N THR A 117 -4.20 -6.42 16.56
CA THR A 117 -4.36 -5.35 17.56
C THR A 117 -3.04 -4.91 18.18
N ASP A 118 -2.06 -5.83 18.24
CA ASP A 118 -0.74 -5.64 18.83
C ASP A 118 0.30 -6.53 18.12
N VAL A 119 1.57 -6.46 18.54
CA VAL A 119 2.67 -7.28 17.98
C VAL A 119 2.38 -8.77 18.10
N ARG A 120 1.87 -9.22 19.26
CA ARG A 120 1.57 -10.63 19.51
C ARG A 120 0.49 -11.12 18.56
N ASP A 121 -0.62 -10.39 18.44
CA ASP A 121 -1.75 -10.76 17.60
C ASP A 121 -1.35 -10.77 16.12
N THR A 122 -0.62 -9.75 15.68
CA THR A 122 -0.07 -9.67 14.32
C THR A 122 0.80 -10.89 13.99
N VAL A 123 1.76 -11.22 14.86
CA VAL A 123 2.60 -12.43 14.71
C VAL A 123 1.76 -13.70 14.68
N PHE A 124 0.78 -13.83 15.58
CA PHE A 124 -0.06 -15.03 15.66
C PHE A 124 -0.92 -15.22 14.41
N ARG A 125 -1.45 -14.14 13.85
CA ARG A 125 -2.24 -14.13 12.61
C ARG A 125 -1.39 -14.48 11.40
N ILE A 126 -0.19 -13.89 11.27
CA ILE A 126 0.76 -14.24 10.21
C ILE A 126 1.16 -15.72 10.31
N MET A 127 1.57 -16.18 11.50
CA MET A 127 1.97 -17.58 11.71
C MET A 127 0.85 -18.56 11.33
N LYS A 128 -0.41 -18.25 11.66
CA LYS A 128 -1.58 -19.06 11.28
C LYS A 128 -1.81 -19.10 9.76
N ARG A 129 -1.49 -18.02 9.05
CA ARG A 129 -1.62 -17.96 7.58
C ARG A 129 -0.50 -18.74 6.88
N VAL A 130 0.69 -18.75 7.46
CA VAL A 130 1.90 -19.31 6.84
C VAL A 130 2.10 -20.80 7.18
N VAL A 131 1.90 -21.18 8.44
CA VAL A 131 2.24 -22.53 8.94
C VAL A 131 0.96 -23.25 9.35
N SER A 132 0.71 -24.42 8.77
CA SER A 132 -0.43 -25.27 9.15
C SER A 132 -0.24 -25.88 10.54
N HIS A 133 -1.32 -26.37 11.15
CA HIS A 133 -1.23 -27.11 12.41
C HIS A 133 -0.37 -28.39 12.28
N SER A 134 -0.52 -29.14 11.17
CA SER A 134 0.24 -30.37 10.91
C SER A 134 1.75 -30.12 10.84
N LEU A 135 2.17 -29.02 10.21
CA LEU A 135 3.58 -28.63 10.18
C LEU A 135 4.04 -28.08 11.54
N ALA A 136 3.22 -27.26 12.19
CA ALA A 136 3.57 -26.63 13.47
C ALA A 136 3.87 -27.66 14.57
N THR A 137 3.13 -28.78 14.63
CA THR A 137 3.39 -29.85 15.62
C THR A 137 4.71 -30.59 15.38
N LYS A 138 5.20 -30.62 14.13
CA LYS A 138 6.47 -31.22 13.70
C LYS A 138 7.65 -30.25 13.70
N THR A 139 7.43 -29.01 14.15
CA THR A 139 8.41 -27.92 14.12
C THR A 139 8.62 -27.36 15.52
N ASN A 140 9.82 -26.94 15.85
CA ASN A 140 10.06 -26.13 17.06
C ASN A 140 11.14 -25.09 16.78
N TRP A 141 11.44 -24.23 17.76
CA TRP A 141 12.40 -23.14 17.52
C TRP A 141 13.81 -23.65 17.18
N ARG A 142 14.35 -24.60 17.96
CA ARG A 142 15.75 -25.04 17.89
C ARG A 142 16.00 -26.26 16.99
N GLY A 143 14.96 -26.98 16.58
CA GLY A 143 15.04 -28.26 15.87
C GLY A 143 15.31 -29.49 16.74
N ILE A 144 15.03 -29.43 18.04
CA ILE A 144 15.33 -30.54 18.97
C ILE A 144 14.31 -31.69 18.79
N ASN A 145 14.71 -32.94 19.09
CA ASN A 145 13.89 -34.15 19.00
C ASN A 145 13.40 -34.48 17.58
N GLY A 146 14.27 -34.29 16.58
CA GLY A 146 13.95 -34.61 15.18
C GLY A 146 12.91 -33.68 14.54
N LYS A 147 12.61 -32.53 15.16
CA LYS A 147 11.71 -31.52 14.61
C LYS A 147 12.48 -30.53 13.74
N SER A 148 11.80 -29.91 12.78
CA SER A 148 12.43 -28.89 11.94
C SER A 148 12.81 -27.63 12.77
N PRO A 149 14.03 -27.08 12.61
CA PRO A 149 14.48 -25.88 13.31
C PRO A 149 13.91 -24.61 12.65
N PHE A 150 12.91 -23.99 13.27
CA PHE A 150 12.32 -22.77 12.71
C PHE A 150 13.28 -21.57 12.73
N ALA A 151 14.20 -21.50 13.70
CA ALA A 151 15.11 -20.37 13.87
C ALA A 151 16.07 -20.17 12.68
N SER A 152 16.41 -21.24 11.97
CA SER A 152 17.36 -21.21 10.85
C SER A 152 16.70 -20.99 9.48
N LEU A 153 15.37 -20.90 9.43
CA LEU A 153 14.63 -20.73 8.17
C LEU A 153 14.64 -19.27 7.73
N GLN A 154 14.75 -19.02 6.42
CA GLN A 154 14.57 -17.69 5.85
C GLN A 154 13.13 -17.20 6.02
N LEU A 155 12.17 -18.14 6.11
CA LEU A 155 10.78 -17.83 6.40
C LEU A 155 10.62 -17.05 7.72
N LYS A 156 11.49 -17.28 8.72
CA LYS A 156 11.53 -16.49 9.96
C LYS A 156 11.81 -15.02 9.65
N ASP A 157 12.81 -14.75 8.82
CA ASP A 157 13.22 -13.38 8.47
C ASP A 157 12.16 -12.67 7.61
N VAL A 158 11.46 -13.41 6.76
CA VAL A 158 10.28 -12.90 6.02
C VAL A 158 9.18 -12.47 6.97
N ILE A 159 8.86 -13.29 7.99
CA ILE A 159 7.81 -12.97 8.96
C ILE A 159 8.21 -11.73 9.79
N ILE A 160 9.47 -11.63 10.22
CA ILE A 160 9.97 -10.45 10.93
C ILE A 160 9.82 -9.19 10.06
N ALA A 161 10.27 -9.25 8.80
CA ALA A 161 10.14 -8.12 7.87
C ALA A 161 8.67 -7.73 7.61
N ALA A 162 7.77 -8.72 7.51
CA ALA A 162 6.34 -8.47 7.34
C ALA A 162 5.73 -7.77 8.56
N VAL A 163 6.14 -8.13 9.77
CA VAL A 163 5.71 -7.46 11.00
C VAL A 163 6.26 -6.03 11.05
N TRP A 164 7.53 -5.80 10.74
CA TRP A 164 8.09 -4.44 10.73
C TRP A 164 7.45 -3.52 9.69
N LYS A 165 7.03 -4.08 8.55
CA LYS A 165 6.31 -3.32 7.52
C LYS A 165 4.86 -2.99 7.91
N ASN A 166 4.29 -3.67 8.90
CA ASN A 166 2.93 -3.43 9.35
C ASN A 166 2.85 -2.11 10.16
N PRO A 167 2.00 -1.14 9.76
CA PRO A 167 1.87 0.16 10.44
C PRO A 167 1.47 0.08 11.92
N ILE A 168 0.88 -1.03 12.37
CA ILE A 168 0.42 -1.23 13.76
C ILE A 168 1.60 -1.59 14.68
N THR A 169 2.70 -2.10 14.12
CA THR A 169 3.84 -2.61 14.89
C THR A 169 5.18 -1.91 14.55
N PRO A 170 5.24 -0.56 14.53
CA PRO A 170 6.40 0.18 14.02
C PRO A 170 7.64 0.08 14.92
N THR A 171 7.47 -0.24 16.19
CA THR A 171 8.55 -0.30 17.20
C THR A 171 8.93 -1.71 17.62
N ALA A 172 8.32 -2.74 17.02
CA ALA A 172 8.54 -4.12 17.41
C ALA A 172 10.01 -4.52 17.19
N SER A 173 10.68 -5.04 18.22
CA SER A 173 12.04 -5.56 18.05
C SER A 173 12.05 -6.98 17.47
N ALA A 174 13.13 -7.37 16.79
CA ALA A 174 13.27 -8.76 16.32
C ALA A 174 13.09 -9.78 17.46
N CYS A 175 13.70 -9.52 18.62
CA CYS A 175 13.61 -10.37 19.81
C CYS A 175 12.15 -10.55 20.28
N GLU A 176 11.36 -9.48 20.26
CA GLU A 176 9.94 -9.52 20.62
C GLU A 176 9.12 -10.34 19.62
N VAL A 177 9.34 -10.14 18.32
CA VAL A 177 8.68 -10.93 17.27
C VAL A 177 9.00 -12.41 17.41
N GLU A 178 10.28 -12.75 17.58
CA GLU A 178 10.72 -14.12 17.81
C GLU A 178 10.11 -14.73 19.08
N LYS A 179 10.00 -13.96 20.17
CA LYS A 179 9.37 -14.42 21.42
C LYS A 179 7.94 -14.89 21.14
N TYR A 180 7.17 -14.14 20.36
CA TYR A 180 5.80 -14.52 20.02
C TYR A 180 5.74 -15.68 19.02
N MET A 181 6.67 -15.78 18.06
CA MET A 181 6.78 -16.94 17.17
C MET A 181 7.11 -18.23 17.94
N LYS A 182 8.08 -18.17 18.87
CA LYS A 182 8.42 -19.26 19.80
C LYS A 182 7.19 -19.70 20.59
N ARG A 183 6.48 -18.75 21.18
CA ARG A 183 5.27 -19.04 21.96
C ARG A 183 4.19 -19.68 21.11
N TRP A 184 3.98 -19.18 19.88
CA TRP A 184 3.04 -19.76 18.94
C TRP A 184 3.40 -21.21 18.61
N LEU A 185 4.66 -21.53 18.32
CA LEU A 185 5.09 -22.91 18.04
C LEU A 185 4.94 -23.84 19.25
N GLN A 186 5.29 -23.37 20.46
CA GLN A 186 5.13 -24.14 21.70
C GLN A 186 3.67 -24.55 21.96
N MET A 187 2.74 -23.66 21.62
CA MET A 187 1.31 -23.91 21.78
C MET A 187 0.72 -24.79 20.66
N ALA A 188 1.51 -25.26 19.69
CA ALA A 188 1.00 -26.04 18.58
C ALA A 188 0.25 -27.29 19.06
N MET A 189 0.82 -28.07 19.97
CA MET A 189 0.21 -29.31 20.50
C MET A 189 -1.09 -29.09 21.26
N ASP A 190 -1.35 -27.88 21.76
CA ASP A 190 -2.54 -27.54 22.53
C ASP A 190 -3.75 -27.23 21.65
N ARG A 191 -3.52 -26.94 20.36
CA ARG A 191 -4.56 -26.60 19.38
C ARG A 191 -5.39 -27.83 19.03
N GLU A 192 -6.53 -27.61 18.37
CA GLU A 192 -7.41 -28.67 17.85
C GLU A 192 -7.79 -29.73 18.91
N GLY A 193 -8.09 -29.26 20.12
CA GLY A 193 -8.50 -30.11 21.24
C GLY A 193 -7.36 -30.80 21.98
N GLY A 194 -6.09 -30.54 21.63
CA GLY A 194 -4.94 -31.15 22.33
C GLY A 194 -4.88 -30.80 23.81
N ARG A 195 -5.23 -29.56 24.19
CA ARG A 195 -5.38 -29.18 25.60
C ARG A 195 -6.45 -30.02 26.32
N ARG A 196 -7.61 -30.21 25.69
CA ARG A 196 -8.71 -31.00 26.25
C ARG A 196 -8.33 -32.47 26.41
N ARG A 197 -7.60 -33.04 25.45
CA ARG A 197 -7.13 -34.44 25.49
C ARG A 197 -6.20 -34.71 26.67
N ARG A 198 -5.26 -33.80 26.98
CA ARG A 198 -4.36 -33.94 28.15
C ARG A 198 -5.04 -33.67 29.50
N ALA A 199 -6.18 -32.99 29.50
CA ALA A 199 -6.93 -32.70 30.70
C ALA A 199 -7.86 -33.85 31.12
N LYS A 200 -8.05 -34.86 30.27
CA LYS A 200 -8.80 -36.07 30.63
C LYS A 200 -7.92 -36.94 31.54
N PRO A 201 -8.47 -37.49 32.64
CA PRO A 201 -7.79 -38.52 33.43
C PRO A 201 -7.39 -39.70 32.53
N GLN A 202 -6.21 -40.29 32.77
CA GLN A 202 -5.89 -41.58 32.19
C GLN A 202 -6.62 -42.65 33.02
N ASP A 203 -7.60 -43.29 32.40
CA ASP A 203 -8.25 -44.51 32.90
C ASP A 203 -7.27 -45.70 32.88
#